data_AF-A0A4P6FGI5-F1
#
_entry.id   AF-A0A4P6FGI5-F1
#
_cell.length_a   1.000
_cell.length_b   1.000
_cell.length_c   1.000
_cell.angle_alpha   90.00
_cell.angle_beta   90.00
_cell.angle_gamma   90.00
#
_symmetry.space_group_name_H-M   'P 1'
#
loop_
_entity.id
_entity.type
_entity.pdbx_description
1 polymer ?
#
loop_
_entity_poly.entity_id
_entity_poly.type
_entity_poly.pdbx_seq_one_letter_code
_entity_poly.pdbx_strand_id
1 'polypeptide(L)'
;MTSEAYQFPVAISRLSEGETSREPQNMRAIRWLLDQPGGSVVVITPQKQFHGDSLKQLVSQPGVLHLSWRGLSTGSLSGRRALYAWPDRQHLNGLWDVDADALVVIEWNESETAEWIEDANPVQLLRGETVPPAPARDVPETREQLPNGVEGILEHIAGMAAGYSSGLKWNEEDKLKADMMNRPDRWVPITPEQVRAKCRELGMRPDDVDTVVGFLQRRKDGRRFNVQSSYRTFHFN
;
A
#
# COMPACT_ATOMS: atom_id res chain seq x y z
N MET A 1 -4.56 -1.04 20.07
CA MET A 1 -5.06 0.01 19.16
C MET A 1 -4.76 -0.48 17.75
N THR A 2 -5.71 -1.21 17.17
CA THR A 2 -5.63 -1.79 15.82
C THR A 2 -6.21 -0.79 14.83
N SER A 3 -5.61 -0.68 13.65
CA SER A 3 -6.22 0.05 12.53
C SER A 3 -7.42 -0.74 11.99
N GLU A 4 -8.39 -0.09 11.34
CA GLU A 4 -9.46 -0.81 10.64
C GLU A 4 -8.93 -1.67 9.49
N ALA A 5 -7.78 -1.32 8.91
CA ALA A 5 -7.16 -2.06 7.82
C ALA A 5 -6.44 -3.35 8.28
N TYR A 6 -6.05 -3.43 9.56
CA TYR A 6 -5.20 -4.51 10.08
C TYR A 6 -5.74 -5.06 11.40
N GLN A 7 -5.87 -6.39 11.48
CA GLN A 7 -6.31 -7.06 12.70
C GLN A 7 -5.24 -7.13 13.81
N PHE A 8 -4.05 -6.58 13.55
CA PHE A 8 -2.91 -6.55 14.46
C PHE A 8 -2.36 -5.12 14.59
N PRO A 9 -1.53 -4.82 15.62
CA PRO A 9 -0.93 -3.51 15.80
C PRO A 9 0.01 -3.16 14.63
N VAL A 10 -0.19 -1.97 14.06
CA VAL A 10 0.66 -1.44 12.99
C VAL A 10 1.18 -0.06 13.35
N ALA A 11 2.47 0.16 13.12
CA ALA A 11 3.12 1.45 13.32
C ALA A 11 4.04 1.84 12.16
N ILE A 12 4.33 3.13 12.07
CA ILE A 12 5.37 3.68 11.20
C ILE A 12 6.28 4.60 12.00
N SER A 13 7.58 4.35 11.92
CA SER A 13 8.60 5.25 12.46
C SER A 13 9.05 6.21 11.37
N ARG A 14 8.84 7.50 11.62
CA ARG A 14 9.10 8.58 10.68
C ARG A 14 10.30 9.40 11.12
N LEU A 15 11.02 9.97 10.16
CA LEU A 15 12.13 10.87 10.47
C LEU A 15 11.55 12.20 10.97
N SER A 16 11.98 12.67 12.12
CA SER A 16 11.47 13.92 12.70
C SER A 16 12.37 15.11 12.39
N GLU A 17 11.80 16.31 12.42
CA GLU A 17 12.56 17.55 12.23
C GLU A 17 13.73 17.64 13.22
N GLY A 18 14.90 18.03 12.71
CA GLY A 18 16.14 18.14 13.48
C GLY A 18 16.90 16.83 13.71
N GLU A 19 16.40 15.68 13.22
CA GLU A 19 17.18 14.43 13.22
C GLU A 19 18.16 14.41 12.04
N THR A 20 19.46 14.32 12.33
CA THR A 20 20.53 14.29 11.32
C THR A 20 20.94 12.87 10.93
N SER A 21 20.39 11.86 11.58
CA SER A 21 20.62 10.44 11.28
C SER A 21 19.35 9.62 11.46
N ARG A 22 19.33 8.42 10.87
CA ARG A 22 18.20 7.49 10.98
C ARG A 22 18.30 6.54 12.18
N GLU A 23 19.35 6.61 12.99
CA GLU A 23 19.48 5.75 14.18
C GLU A 23 18.36 5.96 15.21
N PRO A 24 17.97 7.20 15.56
CA PRO A 24 16.82 7.42 16.43
C PRO A 24 15.52 6.84 15.85
N GLN A 25 15.32 6.99 14.53
CA GLN A 25 14.17 6.44 13.80
C GLN A 25 14.14 4.90 13.89
N ASN A 26 15.28 4.24 13.66
CA ASN A 26 15.42 2.80 13.78
C ASN A 26 15.12 2.33 15.21
N MET A 27 15.71 3.00 16.21
CA MET A 27 15.53 2.65 17.62
C MET A 27 14.07 2.79 18.09
N ARG A 28 13.34 3.79 17.60
CA ARG A 28 11.89 3.94 17.89
C ARG A 28 11.11 2.74 17.37
N ALA A 29 11.34 2.36 16.11
CA ALA A 29 10.67 1.21 15.51
C ALA A 29 10.98 -0.10 16.26
N ILE A 30 12.25 -0.33 16.58
CA ILE A 30 12.70 -1.52 17.32
C ILE A 30 12.02 -1.60 18.69
N ARG A 31 12.05 -0.51 19.46
CA ARG A 31 11.45 -0.47 20.81
C ARG A 31 9.95 -0.75 20.75
N TRP A 32 9.23 -0.04 19.88
CA TRP A 32 7.80 -0.23 19.74
C TRP A 32 7.43 -1.67 19.36
N LEU A 33 8.19 -2.29 18.46
CA LEU A 33 7.94 -3.66 18.02
C LEU A 33 8.20 -4.69 19.14
N LEU A 34 9.27 -4.51 19.91
CA LEU A 34 9.61 -5.42 21.01
C LEU A 34 8.58 -5.36 22.15
N ASP A 35 7.93 -4.21 22.33
CA ASP A 35 6.84 -4.03 23.29
C ASP A 35 5.52 -4.68 22.83
N GLN A 36 5.37 -5.05 21.56
CA GLN A 36 4.18 -5.75 21.09
C GLN A 36 4.20 -7.24 21.52
N PRO A 37 3.04 -7.80 21.91
CA PRO A 37 2.90 -9.24 22.10
C PRO A 37 3.03 -9.97 20.75
N GLY A 38 3.48 -11.22 20.77
CA GLY A 38 3.59 -12.05 19.56
C GLY A 38 4.82 -12.95 19.55
N GLY A 39 5.01 -13.64 18.44
CA GLY A 39 6.07 -14.59 18.20
C GLY A 39 7.44 -13.95 17.97
N SER A 40 8.30 -14.69 17.25
CA SER A 40 9.67 -14.26 16.94
C SER A 40 9.68 -12.98 16.11
N VAL A 41 10.79 -12.23 16.21
CA VAL A 41 10.99 -11.01 15.42
C VAL A 41 11.56 -11.37 14.05
N VAL A 42 11.02 -10.74 13.01
CA VAL A 42 11.59 -10.75 11.66
C VAL A 42 11.92 -9.31 11.24
N VAL A 43 13.15 -9.10 10.77
CA VAL A 43 13.63 -7.85 10.20
C VAL A 43 13.69 -8.03 8.69
N ILE A 44 13.04 -7.14 7.96
CA ILE A 44 13.00 -7.11 6.50
C ILE A 44 13.70 -5.85 6.02
N THR A 45 14.72 -6.01 5.17
CA THR A 45 15.45 -4.89 4.55
C THR A 45 15.42 -5.00 3.02
N PRO A 46 15.72 -3.92 2.28
CA PRO A 46 15.76 -3.99 0.81
C PRO A 46 16.77 -5.02 0.29
N GLN A 47 17.91 -5.14 0.97
CA GLN A 47 19.00 -6.03 0.61
C GLN A 47 19.69 -6.56 1.88
N LYS A 48 20.46 -7.65 1.74
CA LYS A 48 21.14 -8.30 2.89
C LYS A 48 22.16 -7.39 3.60
N GLN A 49 22.84 -6.51 2.85
CA GLN A 49 23.78 -5.56 3.41
C GLN A 49 23.12 -4.21 3.59
N PHE A 50 22.99 -3.73 4.82
CA PHE A 50 22.29 -2.47 5.08
C PHE A 50 23.07 -1.59 6.08
N HIS A 51 22.71 -0.32 6.11
CA HIS A 51 23.20 0.64 7.09
C HIS A 51 22.24 0.72 8.27
N GLY A 52 22.78 0.91 9.47
CA GLY A 52 21.99 1.06 10.68
C GLY A 52 22.51 0.16 11.79
N ASP A 53 23.20 0.73 12.77
CA ASP A 53 23.90 -0.05 13.80
C ASP A 53 22.91 -0.72 14.76
N SER A 54 21.84 -0.01 15.12
CA SER A 54 20.74 -0.56 15.92
C SER A 54 20.05 -1.77 15.25
N LEU A 55 19.79 -1.69 13.94
CA LEU A 55 19.19 -2.79 13.18
C LEU A 55 20.14 -3.99 13.05
N LYS A 56 21.44 -3.74 12.82
CA LYS A 56 22.45 -4.81 12.80
C LYS A 56 22.54 -5.50 14.16
N GLN A 57 22.49 -4.73 15.24
CA GLN A 57 22.48 -5.26 16.59
C GLN A 57 21.25 -6.14 16.84
N LEU A 58 20.06 -5.71 16.41
CA LEU A 58 18.83 -6.51 16.51
C LEU A 58 18.95 -7.82 15.71
N VAL A 59 19.37 -7.76 14.45
CA VAL A 59 19.55 -8.94 13.58
C VAL A 59 20.57 -9.93 14.14
N SER A 60 21.56 -9.45 14.91
CA SER A 60 22.57 -10.32 15.54
C SER A 60 22.04 -11.08 16.76
N GLN A 61 20.83 -10.79 17.24
CA GLN A 61 20.26 -11.47 18.40
C GLN A 61 19.76 -12.88 18.04
N PRO A 62 19.96 -13.87 18.94
CA PRO A 62 19.41 -15.20 18.74
C PRO A 62 17.88 -15.16 18.60
N GLY A 63 17.34 -15.88 17.60
CA GLY A 63 15.90 -15.96 17.36
C GLY A 63 15.31 -14.82 16.53
N VAL A 64 16.12 -13.84 16.09
CA VAL A 64 15.71 -12.84 15.11
C VAL A 64 15.98 -13.36 13.69
N LEU A 65 14.96 -13.38 12.85
CA LEU A 65 15.11 -13.72 11.44
C LEU A 65 15.39 -12.45 10.63
N HIS A 66 16.35 -12.51 9.71
CA HIS A 66 16.59 -11.43 8.74
C HIS A 66 16.28 -11.88 7.31
N LEU A 67 15.41 -11.14 6.64
CA LEU A 67 15.04 -11.34 5.25
C LEU A 67 15.35 -10.08 4.43
N SER A 68 15.69 -10.28 3.15
CA SER A 68 15.65 -9.21 2.16
C SER A 68 14.34 -9.25 1.37
N TRP A 69 13.93 -8.19 0.68
CA TRP A 69 12.73 -8.20 -0.19
C TRP A 69 12.66 -9.40 -1.14
N ARG A 70 13.79 -9.77 -1.77
CA ARG A 70 13.86 -10.96 -2.64
C ARG A 70 13.57 -12.30 -1.96
N GLY A 71 13.74 -12.36 -0.64
CA GLY A 71 13.50 -13.56 0.17
C GLY A 71 12.17 -13.52 0.92
N LEU A 72 11.38 -12.47 0.73
CA LEU A 72 10.07 -12.33 1.33
C LEU A 72 9.05 -13.18 0.55
N SER A 73 8.26 -13.96 1.28
CA SER A 73 7.11 -14.68 0.74
C SER A 73 5.87 -14.37 1.58
N THR A 74 4.68 -14.61 1.03
CA THR A 74 3.38 -14.33 1.66
C THR A 74 3.24 -14.93 3.08
N GLY A 75 3.86 -16.07 3.35
CA GLY A 75 3.84 -16.71 4.69
C GLY A 75 4.99 -16.31 5.62
N SER A 76 5.91 -15.45 5.19
CA SER A 76 7.11 -15.12 5.97
C SER A 76 6.85 -14.34 7.24
N LEU A 77 5.68 -13.71 7.36
CA LEU A 77 5.32 -12.84 8.48
C LEU A 77 4.30 -13.47 9.45
N SER A 78 3.68 -14.59 9.08
CA SER A 78 2.63 -15.24 9.89
C SER A 78 3.15 -15.66 11.26
N GLY A 79 2.44 -15.25 12.31
CA GLY A 79 2.81 -15.48 13.71
C GLY A 79 4.12 -14.81 14.14
N ARG A 80 4.52 -13.72 13.48
CA ARG A 80 5.77 -12.99 13.76
C ARG A 80 5.52 -11.50 13.93
N ARG A 81 6.41 -10.87 14.69
CA ARG A 81 6.50 -9.40 14.80
C ARG A 81 7.48 -8.91 13.74
N ALA A 82 7.00 -8.11 12.81
CA ALA A 82 7.72 -7.70 11.62
C ALA A 82 8.22 -6.25 11.70
N LEU A 83 9.52 -6.05 11.46
CA LEU A 83 10.11 -4.74 11.18
C LEU A 83 10.41 -4.65 9.68
N TYR A 84 9.75 -3.74 8.98
CA TYR A 84 9.91 -3.53 7.54
C TYR A 84 10.65 -2.23 7.26
N ALA A 85 11.90 -2.34 6.85
CA ALA A 85 12.77 -1.18 6.68
C ALA A 85 12.69 -0.61 5.25
N TRP A 86 12.45 0.70 5.19
CA TRP A 86 12.61 1.56 4.01
C TRP A 86 11.87 1.09 2.75
N PRO A 87 10.58 0.73 2.85
CA PRO A 87 9.82 0.30 1.68
C PRO A 87 9.61 1.45 0.70
N ASP A 88 9.63 1.12 -0.59
CA ASP A 88 8.98 1.93 -1.62
C ASP A 88 7.47 1.60 -1.66
N ARG A 89 6.72 2.34 -2.48
CA ARG A 89 5.28 2.13 -2.65
C ARG A 89 4.88 0.71 -3.01
N GLN A 90 5.60 0.06 -3.94
CA GLN A 90 5.28 -1.31 -4.35
C GLN A 90 5.38 -2.29 -3.18
N HIS A 91 6.43 -2.15 -2.36
CA HIS A 91 6.64 -3.02 -1.21
C HIS A 91 5.70 -2.70 -0.05
N LEU A 92 5.22 -1.46 0.08
CA LEU A 92 4.16 -1.09 1.01
C LEU A 92 2.82 -1.74 0.65
N ASN A 93 2.45 -1.75 -0.63
CA ASN A 93 1.20 -2.35 -1.08
C ASN A 93 1.17 -3.87 -0.80
N GLY A 94 2.31 -4.55 -0.92
CA GLY A 94 2.46 -5.96 -0.56
C GLY A 94 2.22 -6.28 0.92
N LEU A 95 2.06 -5.28 1.79
CA LEU A 95 1.78 -5.46 3.21
C LEU A 95 0.29 -5.53 3.54
N TRP A 96 -0.65 -5.35 2.61
CA TRP A 96 -2.09 -5.29 2.94
C TRP A 96 -2.68 -6.61 3.43
N ASP A 97 -2.22 -7.75 2.89
CA ASP A 97 -2.77 -9.07 3.21
C ASP A 97 -1.85 -9.91 4.11
N VAL A 98 -0.89 -9.27 4.77
CA VAL A 98 0.04 -10.01 5.63
C VAL A 98 -0.65 -10.39 6.92
N ASP A 99 -0.50 -11.65 7.30
CA ASP A 99 -0.83 -12.12 8.64
C ASP A 99 0.43 -11.95 9.48
N ALA A 100 0.41 -11.09 10.49
CA ALA A 100 1.52 -10.83 11.40
C ALA A 100 0.99 -10.55 12.80
N ASP A 101 1.81 -10.77 13.82
CA ASP A 101 1.41 -10.44 15.20
C ASP A 101 1.55 -8.94 15.48
N ALA A 102 2.49 -8.28 14.80
CA ALA A 102 2.66 -6.83 14.76
C ALA A 102 3.50 -6.43 13.56
N LEU A 103 3.30 -5.21 13.05
CA LEU A 103 4.08 -4.65 11.94
C LEU A 103 4.56 -3.24 12.28
N VAL A 104 5.86 -2.98 12.13
CA VAL A 104 6.40 -1.63 12.13
C VAL A 104 7.14 -1.33 10.83
N VAL A 105 6.80 -0.22 10.19
CA VAL A 105 7.48 0.29 8.99
C VAL A 105 8.48 1.37 9.40
N ILE A 106 9.71 1.32 8.87
CA ILE A 106 10.65 2.44 8.96
C ILE A 106 10.58 3.23 7.66
N GLU A 107 10.00 4.42 7.72
CA GLU A 107 9.80 5.30 6.57
C GLU A 107 11.14 5.69 5.93
N TRP A 108 11.24 5.55 4.60
CA TRP A 108 12.35 6.13 3.86
C TRP A 108 12.01 7.53 3.33
N ASN A 109 10.83 7.68 2.74
CA ASN A 109 10.40 8.89 2.06
C ASN A 109 8.89 9.09 2.29
N GLU A 110 8.51 10.33 2.60
CA GLU A 110 7.12 10.72 2.82
C GLU A 110 6.26 10.51 1.56
N SER A 111 6.81 10.75 0.35
CA SER A 111 6.02 10.59 -0.88
C SER A 111 5.61 9.14 -1.15
N GLU A 112 6.38 8.17 -0.66
CA GLU A 112 6.08 6.74 -0.82
C GLU A 112 5.07 6.25 0.24
N THR A 113 5.09 6.87 1.42
CA THR A 113 4.35 6.39 2.60
C THR A 113 3.10 7.20 2.91
N ALA A 114 2.93 8.41 2.37
CA ALA A 114 1.77 9.26 2.68
C ALA A 114 0.44 8.55 2.40
N GLU A 115 0.29 7.96 1.21
CA GLU A 115 -0.92 7.22 0.85
C GLU A 115 -1.10 5.95 1.69
N TRP A 116 0.01 5.26 2.01
CA TRP A 116 -0.04 4.12 2.93
C TRP A 116 -0.51 4.55 4.32
N ILE A 117 -0.04 5.68 4.85
CA ILE A 117 -0.46 6.20 6.15
C ILE A 117 -1.93 6.58 6.15
N GLU A 118 -2.43 7.18 5.07
CA GLU A 118 -3.85 7.51 4.92
C GLU A 118 -4.73 6.27 4.93
N ASP A 119 -4.34 5.23 4.19
CA ASP A 119 -5.15 4.02 4.02
C ASP A 119 -4.98 3.03 5.19
N ALA A 120 -3.75 2.81 5.65
CA ALA A 120 -3.43 1.89 6.75
C ALA A 120 -3.68 2.50 8.13
N ASN A 121 -3.77 3.82 8.25
CA ASN A 121 -3.94 4.55 9.51
C ASN A 121 -3.10 4.00 10.70
N PRO A 122 -1.77 3.89 10.55
CA PRO A 122 -0.89 3.29 11.55
C PRO A 122 -0.67 4.22 12.76
N VAL A 123 -0.18 3.67 13.86
CA VAL A 123 0.45 4.47 14.92
C VAL A 123 1.69 5.18 14.33
N GLN A 124 1.83 6.49 14.50
CA GLN A 124 3.00 7.21 14.00
C GLN A 124 3.99 7.47 15.14
N LEU A 125 5.23 7.00 14.98
CA LEU A 125 6.30 7.12 15.95
C LEU A 125 7.24 8.26 15.55
N LEU A 126 7.16 9.37 16.28
CA LEU A 126 7.94 10.59 16.08
C LEU A 126 8.92 10.80 17.24
N ARG A 127 9.80 11.79 17.10
CA ARG A 127 10.74 12.16 18.15
C ARG A 127 9.98 12.72 19.37
N GLY A 128 9.95 11.94 20.45
CA GLY A 128 9.33 12.36 21.71
C GLY A 128 7.81 12.27 21.73
N GLU A 129 7.20 11.79 20.65
CA GLU A 129 5.75 11.73 20.49
C GLU A 129 5.36 10.43 19.77
N THR A 130 4.28 9.81 20.24
CA THR A 130 3.63 8.69 19.57
C THR A 130 2.19 9.11 19.28
N VAL A 131 1.87 9.28 18.00
CA VAL A 131 0.53 9.67 17.56
C VAL A 131 -0.30 8.41 17.33
N PRO A 132 -1.42 8.21 18.04
CA PRO A 132 -2.29 7.06 17.81
C PRO A 132 -2.99 7.14 16.45
N PRO A 133 -3.56 6.03 15.95
CA PRO A 133 -4.38 6.02 14.75
C PRO A 133 -5.48 7.08 14.85
N ALA A 134 -5.74 7.80 13.76
CA ALA A 134 -6.87 8.72 13.72
C ALA A 134 -8.18 7.93 13.88
N PRO A 135 -9.19 8.46 14.58
CA PRO A 135 -10.53 7.86 14.53
C PRO A 135 -11.00 7.85 13.08
N ALA A 136 -11.75 6.81 12.69
CA ALA A 136 -12.36 6.72 11.38
C ALA A 136 -13.07 8.04 11.06
N ARG A 137 -12.65 8.71 9.99
CA ARG A 137 -13.33 9.92 9.54
C ARG A 137 -14.66 9.47 8.95
N ASP A 138 -15.77 9.98 9.48
CA ASP A 138 -17.06 9.88 8.82
C ASP A 138 -16.91 10.42 7.40
N VAL A 139 -16.87 9.52 6.42
CA VAL A 139 -16.80 9.90 5.01
C VAL A 139 -18.11 10.60 4.70
N PRO A 140 -18.11 11.88 4.28
CA PRO A 140 -19.36 12.55 3.92
C PRO A 140 -20.05 11.75 2.81
N GLU A 141 -21.30 11.32 3.06
CA GLU A 141 -22.10 10.42 2.22
C GLU A 141 -22.42 10.99 0.82
N THR A 142 -22.02 12.22 0.52
CA THR A 142 -22.30 12.90 -0.74
C THR A 142 -21.01 13.19 -1.49
N ARG A 143 -20.42 12.16 -2.10
CA ARG A 143 -19.40 12.33 -3.13
C ARG A 143 -20.07 12.24 -4.49
N GLU A 144 -19.85 13.24 -5.34
CA GLU A 144 -20.43 13.31 -6.68
C GLU A 144 -20.11 12.04 -7.47
N GLN A 145 -21.17 11.40 -8.01
CA GLN A 145 -21.05 10.25 -8.89
C GLN A 145 -20.13 10.57 -10.06
N LEU A 146 -19.24 9.64 -10.41
CA LEU A 146 -18.35 9.85 -11.55
C LEU A 146 -19.19 9.85 -12.84
N PRO A 147 -19.08 10.91 -13.67
CA PRO A 147 -19.92 11.04 -14.84
C PRO A 147 -19.64 9.96 -15.89
N ASN A 148 -20.50 9.91 -16.90
CA ASN A 148 -20.33 9.08 -18.11
C ASN A 148 -20.32 7.56 -17.87
N GLY A 149 -20.85 7.10 -16.73
CA GLY A 149 -20.89 5.67 -16.37
C GLY A 149 -19.54 5.11 -15.92
N VAL A 150 -18.55 5.96 -15.66
CA VAL A 150 -17.23 5.52 -15.15
C VAL A 150 -17.36 4.86 -13.79
N GLU A 151 -18.28 5.33 -12.94
CA GLU A 151 -18.57 4.71 -11.66
C GLU A 151 -18.93 3.23 -11.79
N GLY A 152 -19.89 2.89 -12.66
CA GLY A 152 -20.29 1.50 -12.89
C GLY A 152 -19.15 0.62 -13.46
N ILE A 153 -18.22 1.21 -14.22
CA ILE A 153 -17.02 0.50 -14.66
C ILE A 153 -16.10 0.21 -13.49
N LEU A 154 -15.85 1.20 -12.62
CA LEU A 154 -15.00 1.00 -11.44
C LEU A 154 -15.63 0.00 -10.46
N GLU A 155 -16.94 0.03 -10.27
CA GLU A 155 -17.68 -0.97 -9.49
C GLU A 155 -17.51 -2.38 -10.07
N HIS A 156 -17.63 -2.54 -11.39
CA HIS A 156 -17.39 -3.82 -12.05
C HIS A 156 -15.95 -4.29 -11.84
N ILE A 157 -14.98 -3.41 -12.05
CA ILE A 157 -13.55 -3.72 -11.87
C ILE A 157 -13.25 -4.09 -10.42
N ALA A 158 -13.81 -3.37 -9.45
CA ALA A 158 -13.66 -3.68 -8.02
C ALA A 158 -14.28 -5.03 -7.67
N GLY A 159 -15.49 -5.33 -8.16
CA GLY A 159 -16.14 -6.63 -7.97
C GLY A 159 -15.32 -7.78 -8.55
N MET A 160 -14.71 -7.58 -9.73
CA MET A 160 -13.82 -8.57 -10.33
C MET A 160 -12.51 -8.73 -9.53
N ALA A 161 -11.91 -7.64 -9.04
CA ALA A 161 -10.70 -7.69 -8.22
C ALA A 161 -10.95 -8.40 -6.88
N ALA A 162 -12.08 -8.13 -6.22
CA ALA A 162 -12.49 -8.79 -4.98
C ALA A 162 -12.78 -10.29 -5.17
N GLY A 163 -13.26 -10.69 -6.35
CA GLY A 163 -13.54 -12.09 -6.68
C GLY A 163 -12.29 -12.97 -6.84
N TYR A 164 -11.08 -12.38 -6.86
CA TYR A 164 -9.83 -13.11 -7.02
C TYR A 164 -8.87 -12.87 -5.85
N SER A 165 -8.26 -13.94 -5.35
CA SER A 165 -7.28 -13.86 -4.26
C SER A 165 -5.99 -13.11 -4.62
N SER A 166 -5.76 -12.83 -5.91
CA SER A 166 -4.58 -12.13 -6.42
C SER A 166 -4.86 -10.68 -6.82
N GLY A 167 -6.07 -10.16 -6.60
CA GLY A 167 -6.47 -8.84 -7.07
C GLY A 167 -6.88 -8.80 -8.55
N LEU A 168 -6.74 -7.62 -9.16
CA LEU A 168 -7.16 -7.33 -10.53
C LEU A 168 -6.40 -8.21 -11.53
N LYS A 169 -7.13 -8.96 -12.34
CA LYS A 169 -6.53 -9.82 -13.37
C LYS A 169 -6.20 -9.06 -14.64
N TRP A 170 -5.14 -9.53 -15.32
CA TRP A 170 -4.65 -8.98 -16.58
C TRP A 170 -5.74 -8.79 -17.66
N ASN A 171 -6.76 -9.66 -17.69
CA ASN A 171 -7.85 -9.58 -18.67
C ASN A 171 -8.80 -8.39 -18.39
N GLU A 172 -9.04 -8.08 -17.12
CA GLU A 172 -9.82 -6.92 -16.71
C GLU A 172 -9.04 -5.61 -16.93
N GLU A 173 -7.71 -5.64 -16.72
CA GLU A 173 -6.85 -4.53 -17.12
C GLU A 173 -6.93 -4.24 -18.62
N ASP A 174 -6.90 -5.29 -19.46
CA ASP A 174 -6.93 -5.14 -20.92
C ASP A 174 -8.28 -4.60 -21.41
N LYS A 175 -9.39 -5.03 -20.80
CA LYS A 175 -10.72 -4.44 -21.06
C LYS A 175 -10.78 -2.97 -20.66
N LEU A 176 -10.21 -2.61 -19.51
CA LEU A 176 -10.17 -1.22 -19.04
C LEU A 176 -9.32 -0.33 -19.95
N LYS A 177 -8.13 -0.80 -20.34
CA LYS A 177 -7.28 -0.12 -21.34
C LYS A 177 -8.02 0.07 -22.66
N ALA A 178 -8.74 -0.96 -23.12
CA ALA A 178 -9.53 -0.89 -24.35
C ALA A 178 -10.66 0.14 -24.26
N ASP A 179 -11.41 0.17 -23.15
CA ASP A 179 -12.46 1.17 -22.94
C ASP A 179 -11.91 2.59 -22.95
N MET A 180 -10.81 2.85 -22.25
CA MET A 180 -10.12 4.15 -22.25
C MET A 180 -9.62 4.59 -23.64
N MET A 181 -9.37 3.63 -24.54
CA MET A 181 -8.98 3.90 -25.92
C MET A 181 -10.17 4.10 -26.85
N ASN A 182 -11.23 3.30 -26.68
CA ASN A 182 -12.39 3.24 -27.58
C ASN A 182 -13.48 4.28 -27.21
N ARG A 183 -13.52 4.71 -25.94
CA ARG A 183 -14.47 5.70 -25.41
C ARG A 183 -13.72 6.82 -24.66
N PRO A 184 -12.78 7.54 -25.31
CA PRO A 184 -11.96 8.53 -24.62
C PRO A 184 -12.80 9.63 -23.96
N ASP A 185 -13.90 10.06 -24.60
CA ASP A 185 -14.79 11.11 -24.11
C ASP A 185 -15.34 10.84 -22.70
N ARG A 186 -15.52 9.55 -22.36
CA ARG A 186 -15.96 9.11 -21.03
C ARG A 186 -14.92 9.45 -19.95
N TRP A 187 -13.63 9.34 -20.28
CA TRP A 187 -12.50 9.44 -19.34
C TRP A 187 -11.82 10.81 -19.31
N VAL A 188 -11.99 11.64 -20.35
CA VAL A 188 -11.44 13.00 -20.41
C VAL A 188 -11.76 13.85 -19.16
N PRO A 189 -13.03 13.95 -18.70
CA PRO A 189 -13.37 14.82 -17.57
C PRO A 189 -12.94 14.27 -16.21
N ILE A 190 -12.59 12.98 -16.13
CA ILE A 190 -12.27 12.32 -14.86
C ILE A 190 -10.81 12.56 -14.50
N THR A 191 -10.50 12.88 -13.25
CA THR A 191 -9.12 13.01 -12.78
C THR A 191 -8.58 11.70 -12.17
N PRO A 192 -7.25 11.48 -12.15
CA PRO A 192 -6.64 10.36 -11.44
C PRO A 192 -7.05 10.29 -9.96
N GLU A 193 -7.21 11.44 -9.30
CA GLU A 193 -7.61 11.54 -7.88
C GLU A 193 -9.05 11.10 -7.67
N GLN A 194 -9.96 11.44 -8.59
CA GLN A 194 -11.34 10.99 -8.57
C GLN A 194 -11.44 9.46 -8.70
N VAL A 195 -10.68 8.87 -9.62
CA VAL A 195 -10.60 7.42 -9.77
C VAL A 195 -10.02 6.77 -8.53
N ARG A 196 -8.91 7.30 -7.99
CA ARG A 196 -8.28 6.79 -6.76
C ARG A 196 -9.26 6.78 -5.60
N ALA A 197 -9.96 7.90 -5.36
CA ALA A 197 -10.93 8.02 -4.29
C ALA A 197 -12.06 7.00 -4.42
N LYS A 198 -12.60 6.82 -5.64
CA LYS A 198 -13.68 5.85 -5.87
C LYS A 198 -13.20 4.40 -5.75
N CYS A 199 -12.03 4.05 -6.26
CA CYS A 199 -11.48 2.70 -6.12
C CYS A 199 -11.22 2.35 -4.63
N ARG A 200 -10.74 3.30 -3.82
CA ARG A 200 -10.60 3.14 -2.37
C ARG A 200 -11.94 2.92 -1.67
N GLU A 201 -12.95 3.71 -2.03
CA GLU A 201 -14.32 3.57 -1.52
C GLU A 201 -14.90 2.18 -1.81
N LEU A 202 -14.59 1.63 -2.98
CA LEU A 202 -14.98 0.28 -3.39
C LEU A 202 -14.16 -0.84 -2.72
N GLY A 203 -13.25 -0.49 -1.78
CA GLY A 203 -12.43 -1.45 -1.05
C GLY A 203 -11.38 -2.15 -1.92
N MET A 204 -10.99 -1.55 -3.05
CA MET A 204 -9.96 -2.13 -3.91
C MET A 204 -8.60 -2.12 -3.21
N ARG A 205 -7.79 -3.14 -3.50
CA ARG A 205 -6.41 -3.22 -2.98
C ARG A 205 -5.56 -2.07 -3.51
N PRO A 206 -4.61 -1.53 -2.74
CA PRO A 206 -3.75 -0.42 -3.18
C PRO A 206 -3.04 -0.68 -4.53
N ASP A 207 -2.55 -1.90 -4.77
CA ASP A 207 -1.93 -2.27 -6.05
C ASP A 207 -2.90 -2.18 -7.24
N ASP A 208 -4.16 -2.59 -7.03
CA ASP A 208 -5.19 -2.53 -8.06
C ASP A 208 -5.59 -1.07 -8.32
N VAL A 209 -5.72 -0.27 -7.25
CA VAL A 209 -5.95 1.18 -7.34
C VAL A 209 -4.85 1.85 -8.16
N ASP A 210 -3.58 1.60 -7.83
CA ASP A 210 -2.43 2.16 -8.52
C ASP A 210 -2.38 1.76 -10.00
N THR A 211 -2.75 0.51 -10.29
CA THR A 211 -2.85 0.00 -11.65
C THR A 211 -3.90 0.76 -12.46
N VAL A 212 -5.11 0.90 -11.93
CA VAL A 212 -6.23 1.61 -12.57
C VAL A 212 -5.92 3.10 -12.76
N VAL A 213 -5.45 3.78 -11.71
CA VAL A 213 -5.05 5.20 -11.75
C VAL A 213 -3.90 5.40 -12.75
N GLY A 214 -2.92 4.50 -12.76
CA GLY A 214 -1.80 4.52 -13.69
C GLY A 214 -2.20 4.34 -15.16
N PHE A 215 -3.30 3.65 -15.47
CA PHE A 215 -3.86 3.65 -16.83
C PHE A 215 -4.44 5.02 -17.18
N LEU A 216 -5.27 5.61 -16.32
CA LEU A 216 -5.87 6.92 -16.61
C LEU A 216 -4.78 8.00 -16.80
N GLN A 217 -3.77 8.03 -15.93
CA GLN A 217 -2.66 8.99 -16.06
C GLN A 217 -1.95 8.84 -17.40
N ARG A 218 -1.55 7.63 -17.78
CA ARG A 218 -0.90 7.37 -19.07
C ARG A 218 -1.76 7.80 -20.25
N ARG A 219 -3.09 7.63 -20.14
CA ARG A 219 -4.03 8.06 -21.18
C ARG A 219 -4.09 9.57 -21.31
N LYS A 220 -4.06 10.30 -20.18
CA LYS A 220 -3.98 11.78 -20.14
C LYS A 220 -2.66 12.30 -20.69
N ASP A 221 -1.57 11.57 -20.48
CA ASP A 221 -0.25 11.86 -21.07
C ASP A 221 -0.19 11.56 -22.58
N GLY A 222 -1.30 11.13 -23.20
CA GLY A 222 -1.38 10.81 -24.63
C GLY A 222 -0.78 9.47 -25.03
N ARG A 223 -0.45 8.59 -24.07
CA ARG A 223 0.09 7.26 -24.38
C ARG A 223 -1.01 6.31 -24.87
N ARG A 224 -0.61 5.36 -25.71
CA ARG A 224 -1.45 4.25 -26.17
C ARG A 224 -1.11 2.97 -25.40
N PHE A 225 -2.11 2.10 -25.24
CA PHE A 225 -1.90 0.78 -24.65
C PHE A 225 -1.72 -0.29 -25.73
N ASN A 226 -0.90 -1.28 -25.41
CA ASN A 226 -0.90 -2.55 -26.12
C ASN A 226 -1.91 -3.44 -25.40
N VAL A 227 -3.00 -3.75 -26.08
CA VAL A 227 -4.08 -4.62 -25.60
C VAL A 227 -4.10 -5.88 -26.47
N GLN A 228 -4.40 -7.04 -25.88
CA GLN A 228 -4.58 -8.26 -26.68
C GLN A 228 -5.63 -8.07 -27.78
N SER A 229 -5.42 -8.74 -28.92
CA SER A 229 -6.26 -8.58 -30.11
C SER A 229 -7.74 -8.86 -29.85
N SER A 230 -8.06 -9.80 -28.95
CA SER A 230 -9.42 -10.16 -28.55
C SER A 230 -10.18 -9.03 -27.84
N TYR A 231 -9.48 -8.11 -27.16
CA TYR A 231 -10.10 -7.03 -26.39
C TYR A 231 -9.97 -5.66 -27.08
N ARG A 232 -9.33 -5.58 -28.25
CA ARG A 232 -9.01 -4.29 -28.91
C ARG A 232 -10.23 -3.40 -29.16
N THR A 233 -11.39 -3.99 -29.46
CA THR A 233 -12.65 -3.26 -29.72
C THR A 233 -13.60 -3.24 -28.52
N PHE A 234 -13.15 -3.76 -27.37
CA PHE A 234 -13.95 -3.83 -26.16
C PHE A 234 -14.25 -2.43 -25.61
N HIS A 235 -15.46 -2.27 -25.10
CA HIS A 235 -15.88 -1.14 -24.29
C HIS A 235 -16.95 -1.62 -23.32
N PHE A 236 -16.98 -1.03 -22.13
CA PHE A 236 -18.04 -1.27 -21.17
C PHE A 236 -19.30 -0.50 -21.60
N ASN A 237 -20.44 -1.15 -21.45
CA ASN A 237 -21.75 -0.56 -21.74
C ASN A 237 -22.07 0.54 -20.74
#